data_AF-A0A0K2ZIU8-F1
#
_entry.id   AF-A0A0K2ZIU8-F1
#
_cell.length_a   1.000
_cell.length_b   1.000
_cell.length_c   1.000
_cell.angle_alpha   90.00
_cell.angle_beta   90.00
_cell.angle_gamma   90.00
#
_symmetry.space_group_name_H-M   'P 1'
#
loop_
_entity.id
_entity.type
_entity.pdbx_description
1 polymer ?
#
loop_
_entity_poly.entity_id
_entity_poly.type
_entity_poly.pdbx_seq_one_letter_code
_entity_poly.pdbx_strand_id
1 'polypeptide(L)'
;MNMTPDNFPSSPRSGAPASEHLSWVRLSSSLPIVGLEPVGTQHMPLGLPYAFPFHELPRAGQFRLPIYQAAVLESNEANQSPEKMAYYIAATACCAAAQGLFDVDRPTVGPVGLSMYTLICAKSGERKTRLDSEFFDAFIQMGDELAAAEVERAVQDRRALRAWTRKDRALNAKYAAQVKNGEDTAQTDQQISLHEMSEPVEREAMKLVFKDANVQSIKKGLAALPAVAWLSSDSWKLLNEAILPSDVDFCQIWSGERLDVARVTTGNFVVADPRLTKSLMLQPDKLVTLMRGRGKESIGSGYMARLLFSHVGSTQGKRKARMAPVSRTARNRFTDNLKELLREYIDSAQGPKVPRKILKLSPEGAHVWLLYLDHVEHQINPGGRYHGATDHASKLADMAARLAAAFHVTERFEGDIGVDCVLAAIALCDEASEDYMEHIVPKSQDELDAMRLYDWMRSRIVLPPRQTRIKRYVDLREITTLMKFCPYEFRGAKIHRLLGILETKGLVRISRHRTKAGGEAAIVEFTTPPPRPLLQ
;
A
#
# COMPACT_ATOMS: atom_id res chain seq x y z
N MET A 1 23.15 0.06 80.90
CA MET A 1 23.63 -1.31 81.16
C MET A 1 24.09 -1.89 79.83
N ASN A 2 25.34 -2.36 79.81
CA ASN A 2 26.03 -3.08 78.73
C ASN A 2 25.16 -4.26 78.22
N MET A 3 25.25 -4.74 76.97
CA MET A 3 26.45 -5.21 76.29
C MET A 3 26.36 -5.08 74.75
N THR A 4 27.55 -4.92 74.16
CA THR A 4 27.93 -4.99 72.74
C THR A 4 28.32 -6.45 72.37
N PRO A 5 29.12 -6.74 71.32
CA PRO A 5 28.73 -6.90 69.90
C PRO A 5 29.35 -8.18 69.26
N ASP A 6 29.03 -8.49 67.99
CA ASP A 6 29.90 -9.31 67.12
C ASP A 6 29.59 -8.93 65.65
N ASN A 7 30.47 -8.20 64.95
CA ASN A 7 31.69 -8.61 64.23
C ASN A 7 31.44 -9.09 62.79
N PHE A 8 31.74 -8.20 61.83
CA PHE A 8 32.29 -8.52 60.49
C PHE A 8 33.79 -8.84 60.63
N PRO A 9 34.50 -9.62 59.76
CA PRO A 9 34.76 -9.21 58.36
C PRO A 9 35.13 -10.27 57.28
N SER A 10 35.18 -9.78 56.03
CA SER A 10 36.05 -10.17 54.88
C SER A 10 35.76 -11.40 53.98
N SER A 11 35.64 -11.09 52.68
CA SER A 11 35.71 -11.93 51.46
C SER A 11 36.91 -12.90 51.39
N PRO A 12 37.01 -13.95 50.53
CA PRO A 12 36.53 -13.99 49.13
C PRO A 12 36.13 -15.37 48.52
N ARG A 13 35.72 -15.33 47.24
CA ARG A 13 35.70 -16.40 46.21
C ARG A 13 34.51 -17.38 46.12
N SER A 14 34.16 -17.58 44.83
CA SER A 14 33.60 -18.75 44.15
C SER A 14 32.16 -19.18 44.42
N GLY A 15 31.35 -19.16 43.35
CA GLY A 15 30.20 -20.04 43.18
C GLY A 15 28.85 -19.34 42.99
N ALA A 16 28.63 -18.69 41.84
CA ALA A 16 27.27 -18.39 41.39
C ALA A 16 26.64 -19.68 40.78
N PRO A 17 25.40 -20.06 41.13
CA PRO A 17 24.68 -21.11 40.44
C PRO A 17 24.08 -20.61 39.11
N ALA A 18 24.09 -21.51 38.14
CA ALA A 18 23.86 -21.30 36.71
C ALA A 18 22.59 -20.51 36.35
N SER A 19 22.78 -19.41 35.63
CA SER A 19 21.81 -18.85 34.69
C SER A 19 22.08 -19.44 33.31
N GLU A 20 21.09 -20.13 32.73
CA GLU A 20 21.13 -20.58 31.33
C GLU A 20 20.98 -19.36 30.40
N HIS A 21 22.12 -18.75 30.07
CA HIS A 21 22.26 -17.82 28.96
C HIS A 21 22.42 -18.62 27.65
N LEU A 22 21.46 -18.49 26.74
CA LEU A 22 21.63 -18.87 25.33
C LEU A 22 22.61 -17.90 24.68
N SER A 23 23.84 -18.39 24.46
CA SER A 23 24.93 -17.69 23.80
C SER A 23 24.67 -17.57 22.30
N TRP A 24 24.51 -16.34 21.80
CA TRP A 24 24.62 -16.02 20.39
C TRP A 24 26.08 -16.21 19.93
N VAL A 25 26.29 -17.16 19.03
CA VAL A 25 27.56 -17.32 18.31
C VAL A 25 27.76 -16.08 17.44
N ARG A 26 28.80 -15.30 17.79
CA ARG A 26 29.44 -14.35 16.88
C ARG A 26 29.96 -15.15 15.68
N LEU A 27 29.34 -15.02 14.52
CA LEU A 27 30.00 -15.35 13.27
C LEU A 27 30.97 -14.21 12.96
N SER A 28 32.24 -14.50 13.23
CA SER A 28 33.38 -13.67 12.90
C SER A 28 33.46 -13.40 11.40
N SER A 29 33.67 -12.13 11.08
CA SER A 29 34.31 -11.61 9.89
C SER A 29 35.55 -12.43 9.49
N SER A 30 35.43 -13.26 8.45
CA SER A 30 36.50 -13.68 7.52
C SER A 30 36.02 -14.86 6.68
N LEU A 31 35.45 -14.58 5.50
CA LEU A 31 35.51 -15.54 4.39
C LEU A 31 36.77 -15.19 3.57
N PRO A 32 37.59 -16.16 3.16
CA PRO A 32 38.84 -15.90 2.48
C PRO A 32 38.58 -15.25 1.12
N ILE A 33 39.28 -14.14 0.87
CA ILE A 33 39.50 -13.60 -0.47
C ILE A 33 40.29 -14.67 -1.23
N VAL A 34 39.58 -15.48 -2.01
CA VAL A 34 40.20 -16.36 -3.02
C VAL A 34 40.30 -15.53 -4.29
N GLY A 35 41.52 -15.40 -4.79
CA GLY A 35 41.90 -14.54 -5.90
C GLY A 35 41.05 -14.77 -7.15
N LEU A 36 40.59 -13.66 -7.71
CA LEU A 36 40.12 -13.57 -9.09
C LEU A 36 41.34 -13.72 -10.02
N GLU A 37 41.62 -14.94 -10.46
CA GLU A 37 42.22 -15.10 -11.79
C GLU A 37 41.14 -14.92 -12.86
N PRO A 38 41.47 -14.34 -14.03
CA PRO A 38 40.51 -14.02 -15.06
C PRO A 38 40.03 -15.31 -15.72
N VAL A 39 38.89 -15.84 -15.25
CA VAL A 39 38.23 -16.96 -15.90
C VAL A 39 37.68 -16.48 -17.22
N GLY A 40 38.21 -17.08 -18.29
CA GLY A 40 37.78 -16.86 -19.65
C GLY A 40 36.28 -17.04 -19.83
N THR A 41 35.79 -16.34 -20.85
CA THR A 41 34.46 -16.45 -21.45
C THR A 41 33.97 -17.89 -21.56
N GLN A 42 33.31 -18.40 -20.52
CA GLN A 42 32.38 -19.50 -20.62
C GLN A 42 30.99 -18.90 -20.59
N HIS A 43 30.32 -19.01 -21.74
CA HIS A 43 28.95 -18.60 -21.97
C HIS A 43 28.03 -19.10 -20.85
N MET A 44 27.55 -18.19 -20.00
CA MET A 44 26.23 -18.34 -19.38
C MET A 44 25.23 -18.53 -20.52
N PRO A 45 24.27 -19.47 -20.43
CA PRO A 45 23.14 -19.45 -21.35
C PRO A 45 22.51 -18.07 -21.24
N LEU A 46 22.41 -17.36 -22.36
CA LEU A 46 21.78 -16.04 -22.46
C LEU A 46 20.36 -16.11 -21.91
N GLY A 47 20.21 -15.82 -20.61
CA GLY A 47 18.94 -15.48 -20.03
C GLY A 47 18.39 -14.27 -20.78
N LEU A 48 17.07 -14.18 -20.90
CA LEU A 48 16.41 -13.00 -21.47
C LEU A 48 17.02 -11.75 -20.79
N PRO A 49 17.54 -10.77 -21.55
CA PRO A 49 17.95 -9.52 -20.94
C PRO A 49 16.75 -8.98 -20.17
N TYR A 50 16.95 -8.55 -18.92
CA TYR A 50 15.89 -8.05 -18.03
C TYR A 50 14.98 -9.11 -17.37
N ALA A 51 15.43 -10.35 -17.18
CA ALA A 51 14.69 -11.33 -16.38
C ALA A 51 14.81 -11.06 -14.86
N PHE A 52 13.68 -11.00 -14.15
CA PHE A 52 13.63 -10.93 -12.68
C PHE A 52 13.28 -12.31 -12.07
N PRO A 53 13.98 -12.78 -11.03
CA PRO A 53 13.76 -14.11 -10.45
C PRO A 53 12.55 -14.15 -9.51
N PHE A 54 11.32 -14.00 -10.03
CA PHE A 54 10.08 -14.00 -9.23
C PHE A 54 9.90 -15.26 -8.35
N HIS A 55 10.50 -16.39 -8.75
CA HIS A 55 10.44 -17.63 -7.99
C HIS A 55 11.25 -17.59 -6.68
N GLU A 56 12.16 -16.63 -6.53
CA GLU A 56 12.93 -16.39 -5.31
C GLU A 56 12.24 -15.41 -4.36
N LEU A 57 11.14 -14.76 -4.79
CA LEU A 57 10.36 -13.89 -3.91
C LEU A 57 9.76 -14.70 -2.76
N PRO A 58 9.77 -14.14 -1.53
CA PRO A 58 9.18 -14.83 -0.40
C PRO A 58 7.66 -14.92 -0.58
N ARG A 59 7.07 -16.03 -0.13
CA ARG A 59 5.62 -16.26 -0.18
C ARG A 59 4.93 -15.76 1.09
N ALA A 60 3.59 -15.81 1.09
CA ALA A 60 2.81 -15.68 2.32
C ALA A 60 3.42 -16.52 3.46
N GLY A 61 3.62 -15.92 4.63
CA GLY A 61 4.19 -16.60 5.79
C GLY A 61 5.71 -16.67 5.82
N GLN A 62 6.40 -16.21 4.78
CA GLN A 62 7.86 -16.31 4.62
C GLN A 62 8.57 -14.95 4.62
N PHE A 63 7.85 -13.85 4.83
CA PHE A 63 8.51 -12.54 4.91
C PHE A 63 9.38 -12.47 6.16
N ARG A 64 10.64 -12.07 5.98
CA ARG A 64 11.59 -11.83 7.08
C ARG A 64 11.35 -10.45 7.71
N LEU A 65 10.10 -10.20 8.06
CA LEU A 65 9.59 -8.99 8.69
C LEU A 65 8.90 -9.40 10.00
N PRO A 66 9.65 -9.63 11.09
CA PRO A 66 9.16 -10.36 12.26
C PRO A 66 7.96 -9.72 12.95
N ILE A 67 7.84 -8.39 13.00
CA ILE A 67 6.69 -7.71 13.63
C ILE A 67 5.46 -7.81 12.71
N TYR A 68 5.62 -7.47 11.44
CA TYR A 68 4.58 -7.48 10.42
C TYR A 68 4.05 -8.89 10.15
N GLN A 69 4.95 -9.84 9.87
CA GLN A 69 4.61 -11.23 9.53
C GLN A 69 3.90 -11.92 10.69
N ALA A 70 4.36 -11.72 11.93
CA ALA A 70 3.71 -12.30 13.10
C ALA A 70 2.31 -11.71 13.34
N ALA A 71 2.14 -10.39 13.20
CA ALA A 71 0.85 -9.73 13.38
C ALA A 71 -0.17 -10.17 12.33
N VAL A 72 0.24 -10.31 11.07
CA VAL A 72 -0.63 -10.78 9.98
C VAL A 72 -1.05 -12.24 10.20
N LEU A 73 -0.12 -13.13 10.59
CA LEU A 73 -0.44 -14.53 10.85
C LEU A 73 -1.39 -14.68 12.05
N GLU A 74 -1.12 -13.97 13.15
CA GLU A 74 -1.99 -13.98 14.34
C GLU A 74 -3.38 -13.39 14.01
N SER A 75 -3.44 -12.33 13.19
CA SER A 75 -4.70 -11.76 12.70
C SER A 75 -5.49 -12.74 11.85
N ASN A 76 -4.86 -13.39 10.88
CA ASN A 76 -5.52 -14.37 10.02
C ASN A 76 -5.95 -15.62 10.81
N GLU A 77 -5.19 -16.03 11.81
CA GLU A 77 -5.59 -17.13 12.70
C GLU A 77 -6.85 -16.77 13.51
N ALA A 78 -6.91 -15.55 14.06
CA ALA A 78 -8.04 -15.05 14.83
C ALA A 78 -9.28 -14.80 13.96
N ASN A 79 -9.07 -14.14 12.83
CA ASN A 79 -10.14 -13.61 12.01
C ASN A 79 -10.51 -14.52 10.86
N GLN A 80 -9.72 -15.54 10.49
CA GLN A 80 -9.98 -16.44 9.34
C GLN A 80 -10.55 -15.69 8.12
N SER A 81 -9.96 -14.53 7.85
CA SER A 81 -10.19 -13.65 6.70
C SER A 81 -9.32 -14.12 5.53
N PRO A 82 -9.58 -13.63 4.30
CA PRO A 82 -8.67 -13.87 3.19
C PRO A 82 -7.26 -13.39 3.55
N GLU A 83 -6.27 -14.26 3.45
CA GLU A 83 -4.91 -13.97 3.94
C GLU A 83 -4.33 -12.72 3.27
N LYS A 84 -4.50 -12.65 1.94
CA LYS A 84 -4.16 -11.51 1.09
C LYS A 84 -4.65 -10.18 1.67
N MET A 85 -5.91 -10.12 2.11
CA MET A 85 -6.51 -8.90 2.67
C MET A 85 -5.73 -8.39 3.90
N ALA A 86 -5.34 -9.27 4.81
CA ALA A 86 -4.62 -8.87 6.02
C ALA A 86 -3.24 -8.30 5.70
N TYR A 87 -2.49 -8.90 4.75
CA TYR A 87 -1.20 -8.36 4.30
C TYR A 87 -1.34 -6.94 3.76
N TYR A 88 -2.26 -6.69 2.81
CA TYR A 88 -2.42 -5.36 2.21
C TYR A 88 -2.87 -4.30 3.22
N ILE A 89 -3.81 -4.61 4.12
CA ILE A 89 -4.25 -3.64 5.13
C ILE A 89 -3.10 -3.32 6.10
N ALA A 90 -2.40 -4.35 6.60
CA ALA A 90 -1.27 -4.15 7.50
C ALA A 90 -0.13 -3.35 6.84
N ALA A 91 0.16 -3.61 5.56
CA ALA A 91 1.19 -2.89 4.82
C ALA A 91 0.81 -1.42 4.61
N THR A 92 -0.48 -1.17 4.34
CA THR A 92 -1.04 0.18 4.23
C THR A 92 -0.94 0.92 5.57
N ALA A 93 -1.20 0.25 6.70
CA ALA A 93 -1.01 0.84 8.02
C ALA A 93 0.47 1.19 8.31
N CYS A 94 1.41 0.37 7.83
CA CYS A 94 2.85 0.66 7.93
C CYS A 94 3.22 1.94 7.15
N CYS A 95 2.80 2.04 5.88
CA CYS A 95 2.98 3.25 5.08
C CYS A 95 2.37 4.48 5.75
N ALA A 96 1.15 4.34 6.28
CA ALA A 96 0.43 5.43 6.92
C ALA A 96 1.14 5.96 8.18
N ALA A 97 1.84 5.09 8.91
CA ALA A 97 2.51 5.46 10.17
C ALA A 97 3.88 6.08 9.91
N ALA A 98 4.59 5.61 8.88
CA ALA A 98 5.93 6.09 8.54
C ALA A 98 5.93 7.38 7.70
N GLN A 99 4.91 7.63 6.87
CA GLN A 99 4.87 8.75 5.91
C GLN A 99 5.00 10.16 6.53
N GLY A 100 4.73 10.33 7.83
CA GLY A 100 4.87 11.61 8.51
C GLY A 100 6.33 11.97 8.82
N LEU A 101 7.19 10.97 8.93
CA LEU A 101 8.55 11.09 9.46
C LEU A 101 9.63 10.78 8.42
N PHE A 102 9.31 9.98 7.41
CA PHE A 102 10.30 9.43 6.48
C PHE A 102 9.90 9.63 5.02
N ASP A 103 10.93 9.76 4.17
CA ASP A 103 10.89 9.61 2.72
C ASP A 103 11.92 8.54 2.32
N VAL A 104 11.85 7.98 1.11
CA VAL A 104 12.81 6.98 0.59
C VAL A 104 13.52 7.48 -0.65
N ASP A 105 14.84 7.35 -0.69
CA ASP A 105 15.67 7.61 -1.85
C ASP A 105 15.68 6.41 -2.80
N ARG A 106 15.18 6.62 -4.02
CA ARG A 106 15.22 5.61 -5.08
C ARG A 106 16.51 5.79 -5.88
N PRO A 107 17.36 4.76 -6.00
CA PRO A 107 18.64 4.87 -6.70
C PRO A 107 18.46 5.52 -8.07
N THR A 108 19.26 6.54 -8.38
CA THR A 108 19.27 7.30 -9.65
C THR A 108 18.02 8.13 -9.98
N VAL A 109 16.95 8.05 -9.19
CA VAL A 109 15.68 8.77 -9.41
C VAL A 109 15.46 9.88 -8.37
N GLY A 110 15.83 9.63 -7.12
CA GLY A 110 15.71 10.57 -6.01
C GLY A 110 14.57 10.27 -5.02
N PRO A 111 14.40 11.13 -4.00
CA PRO A 111 13.53 10.88 -2.86
C PRO A 111 12.04 10.92 -3.22
N VAL A 112 11.25 10.13 -2.50
CA VAL A 112 9.79 10.09 -2.60
C VAL A 112 9.15 9.76 -1.25
N GLY A 113 7.95 10.26 -1.00
CA GLY A 113 7.22 9.98 0.24
C GLY A 113 6.67 8.56 0.33
N LEU A 114 6.38 8.11 1.55
CA LEU A 114 5.94 6.72 1.82
C LEU A 114 4.42 6.50 1.69
N SER A 115 3.68 7.50 1.19
CA SER A 115 2.23 7.44 1.03
C SER A 115 1.82 6.32 0.07
N MET A 116 0.78 5.57 0.44
CA MET A 116 0.24 4.47 -0.37
C MET A 116 -1.27 4.59 -0.58
N TYR A 117 -1.76 4.33 -1.79
CA TYR A 117 -3.20 4.20 -2.03
C TYR A 117 -3.53 2.74 -2.25
N THR A 118 -4.20 2.11 -1.30
CA THR A 118 -4.57 0.69 -1.38
C THR A 118 -6.06 0.55 -1.65
N LEU A 119 -6.43 -0.26 -2.64
CA LEU A 119 -7.82 -0.61 -2.93
C LEU A 119 -8.00 -2.12 -2.89
N ILE A 120 -8.80 -2.60 -1.94
CA ILE A 120 -9.07 -4.03 -1.75
C ILE A 120 -10.50 -4.35 -2.19
N CYS A 121 -10.63 -5.24 -3.16
CA CYS A 121 -11.89 -5.76 -3.64
C CYS A 121 -12.21 -7.09 -2.96
N ALA A 122 -13.25 -7.11 -2.12
CA ALA A 122 -13.65 -8.29 -1.35
C ALA A 122 -15.17 -8.40 -1.14
N LYS A 123 -15.68 -9.63 -1.05
CA LYS A 123 -17.10 -9.89 -0.81
C LYS A 123 -17.57 -9.33 0.54
N SER A 124 -18.86 -9.02 0.63
CA SER A 124 -19.50 -8.69 1.90
C SER A 124 -19.34 -9.83 2.90
N GLY A 125 -19.06 -9.54 4.17
CA GLY A 125 -18.86 -10.56 5.21
C GLY A 125 -17.48 -11.26 5.21
N GLU A 126 -16.48 -10.72 4.51
CA GLU A 126 -15.07 -11.15 4.57
C GLU A 126 -14.28 -10.49 5.71
N ARG A 127 -14.96 -9.89 6.69
CA ARG A 127 -14.36 -9.26 7.88
C ARG A 127 -13.48 -8.04 7.57
N LYS A 128 -13.70 -7.38 6.41
CA LYS A 128 -13.15 -6.08 6.00
C LYS A 128 -12.99 -5.06 7.14
N THR A 129 -14.11 -4.62 7.71
CA THR A 129 -14.14 -3.61 8.79
C THR A 129 -13.37 -4.07 10.03
N ARG A 130 -13.35 -5.38 10.33
CA ARG A 130 -12.63 -5.94 11.47
C ARG A 130 -11.13 -5.82 11.28
N LEU A 131 -10.61 -6.20 10.11
CA LEU A 131 -9.18 -6.07 9.82
C LEU A 131 -8.74 -4.60 9.76
N ASP A 132 -9.55 -3.73 9.13
CA ASP A 132 -9.29 -2.28 9.14
C ASP A 132 -9.17 -1.75 10.57
N SER A 133 -10.15 -2.06 11.44
CA SER A 133 -10.12 -1.61 12.84
C SER A 133 -8.95 -2.18 13.64
N GLU A 134 -8.44 -3.35 13.25
CA GLU A 134 -7.37 -4.05 13.98
C GLU A 134 -6.00 -3.51 13.62
N PHE A 135 -5.70 -3.33 12.32
CA PHE A 135 -4.39 -2.82 11.89
C PHE A 135 -4.28 -1.29 11.95
N PHE A 136 -5.41 -0.56 11.92
CA PHE A 136 -5.44 0.88 12.17
C PHE A 136 -5.80 1.26 13.62
N ASP A 137 -5.80 0.29 14.55
CA ASP A 137 -6.13 0.54 15.96
C ASP A 137 -5.24 1.62 16.59
N ALA A 138 -3.95 1.63 16.25
CA ALA A 138 -3.01 2.67 16.66
C ALA A 138 -3.48 4.08 16.24
N PHE A 139 -3.98 4.23 15.01
CA PHE A 139 -4.46 5.50 14.49
C PHE A 139 -5.79 5.93 15.11
N ILE A 140 -6.66 4.97 15.43
CA ILE A 140 -7.92 5.25 16.11
C ILE A 140 -7.62 5.79 17.51
N GLN A 141 -6.80 5.09 18.29
CA GLN A 141 -6.46 5.49 19.66
C GLN A 141 -5.71 6.83 19.70
N MET A 142 -4.65 6.98 18.90
CA MET A 142 -3.90 8.24 18.81
C MET A 142 -4.75 9.38 18.24
N GLY A 143 -5.70 9.06 17.35
CA GLY A 143 -6.63 10.03 16.79
C GLY A 143 -7.63 10.55 17.83
N ASP A 144 -8.13 9.68 18.70
CA ASP A 144 -9.02 10.06 19.80
C ASP A 144 -8.28 10.90 20.85
N GLU A 145 -7.04 10.53 21.20
CA GLU A 145 -6.16 11.32 22.08
C GLU A 145 -5.88 12.71 21.50
N LEU A 146 -5.51 12.77 20.21
CA LEU A 146 -5.29 14.03 19.50
C LEU A 146 -6.57 14.87 19.49
N ALA A 147 -7.72 14.29 19.15
CA ALA A 147 -8.98 15.03 19.11
C ALA A 147 -9.34 15.65 20.47
N ALA A 148 -9.09 14.95 21.58
CA ALA A 148 -9.28 15.50 22.92
C ALA A 148 -8.36 16.70 23.19
N ALA A 149 -7.08 16.60 22.83
CA ALA A 149 -6.13 17.70 22.97
C ALA A 149 -6.48 18.91 22.08
N GLU A 150 -6.97 18.68 20.86
CA GLU A 150 -7.44 19.72 19.95
C GLU A 150 -8.65 20.48 20.51
N VAL A 151 -9.58 19.78 21.15
CA VAL A 151 -10.76 20.40 21.82
C VAL A 151 -10.31 21.30 22.96
N GLU A 152 -9.40 20.82 23.82
CA GLU A 152 -8.87 21.64 24.91
C GLU A 152 -8.17 22.89 24.39
N ARG A 153 -7.31 22.74 23.38
CA ARG A 153 -6.62 23.88 22.77
C ARG A 153 -7.60 24.88 22.15
N ALA A 154 -8.62 24.43 21.42
CA ALA A 154 -9.62 25.33 20.84
C ALA A 154 -10.37 26.16 21.90
N VAL A 155 -10.56 25.61 23.11
CA VAL A 155 -11.09 26.37 24.24
C VAL A 155 -10.10 27.44 24.71
N GLN A 156 -8.80 27.13 24.78
CA GLN A 156 -7.76 28.10 25.15
C GLN A 156 -7.62 29.20 24.09
N ASP A 157 -7.60 28.86 22.80
CA ASP A 157 -7.53 29.80 21.68
C ASP A 157 -8.70 30.79 21.74
N ARG A 158 -9.92 30.29 21.99
CA ARG A 158 -11.11 31.12 22.16
C ARG A 158 -11.05 32.03 23.40
N ARG A 159 -10.46 31.56 24.50
CA ARG A 159 -10.25 32.37 25.70
C ARG A 159 -9.22 33.48 25.45
N ALA A 160 -8.12 33.15 24.78
CA ALA A 160 -7.09 34.11 24.38
C ALA A 160 -7.68 35.17 23.46
N LEU A 161 -8.44 34.78 22.43
CA LEU A 161 -9.10 35.71 21.53
C LEU A 161 -10.08 36.64 22.27
N ARG A 162 -10.90 36.11 23.19
CA ARG A 162 -11.78 36.95 24.03
C ARG A 162 -11.02 37.93 24.92
N ALA A 163 -9.87 37.53 25.46
CA ALA A 163 -9.02 38.42 26.24
C ALA A 163 -8.43 39.52 25.35
N TRP A 164 -7.94 39.13 24.17
CA TRP A 164 -7.42 40.04 23.16
C TRP A 164 -8.47 41.06 22.71
N THR A 165 -9.69 40.64 22.35
CA THR A 165 -10.79 41.53 21.93
C THR A 165 -11.19 42.52 23.02
N ARG A 166 -11.14 42.14 24.29
CA ARG A 166 -11.43 43.07 25.40
C ARG A 166 -10.39 44.17 25.50
N LYS A 167 -9.11 43.81 25.38
CA LYS A 167 -8.00 44.78 25.42
C LYS A 167 -8.01 45.67 24.19
N ASP A 168 -8.29 45.10 23.01
CA ASP A 168 -8.46 45.84 21.77
C ASP A 168 -9.55 46.93 21.90
N ARG A 169 -10.75 46.56 22.38
CA ARG A 169 -11.84 47.53 22.64
C ARG A 169 -11.45 48.62 23.63
N ALA A 170 -10.72 48.28 24.69
CA ALA A 170 -10.28 49.25 25.69
C ALA A 170 -9.25 50.25 25.12
N LEU A 171 -8.29 49.77 24.32
CA LEU A 171 -7.30 50.60 23.65
C LEU A 171 -7.97 51.52 22.61
N ASN A 172 -8.88 50.98 21.80
CA ASN A 172 -9.64 51.76 20.82
C ASN A 172 -10.53 52.83 21.48
N ALA A 173 -11.17 52.52 22.63
CA ALA A 173 -11.93 53.51 23.39
C ALA A 173 -11.04 54.61 23.99
N LYS A 174 -9.84 54.25 24.50
CA LYS A 174 -8.86 55.22 25.00
C LYS A 174 -8.38 56.14 23.88
N TYR A 175 -8.04 55.59 22.72
CA TYR A 175 -7.63 56.36 21.54
C TYR A 175 -8.71 57.36 21.13
N ALA A 176 -9.96 56.91 21.01
CA ALA A 176 -11.09 57.79 20.66
C ALA A 176 -11.29 58.93 21.66
N ALA A 177 -11.09 58.68 22.96
CA ALA A 177 -11.17 59.72 24.00
C ALA A 177 -10.03 60.74 23.87
N GLN A 178 -8.78 60.29 23.64
CA GLN A 178 -7.62 61.18 23.45
C GLN A 178 -7.80 62.07 22.22
N VAL A 179 -8.25 61.50 21.10
CA VAL A 179 -8.56 62.26 19.88
C VAL A 179 -9.64 63.32 20.14
N LYS A 180 -10.71 62.97 20.86
CA LYS A 180 -11.79 63.91 21.21
C LYS A 180 -11.30 65.06 22.10
N ASN A 181 -10.36 64.79 22.99
CA ASN A 181 -9.81 65.77 23.93
C ASN A 181 -8.63 66.58 23.36
N GLY A 182 -8.14 66.25 22.16
CA GLY A 182 -6.95 66.88 21.57
C GLY A 182 -5.64 66.49 22.26
N GLU A 183 -5.61 65.32 22.92
CA GLU A 183 -4.42 64.77 23.58
C GLU A 183 -3.51 64.03 22.59
N ASP A 184 -2.23 63.87 22.93
CA ASP A 184 -1.28 63.08 22.14
C ASP A 184 -1.65 61.58 22.15
N THR A 185 -1.75 61.00 20.94
CA THR A 185 -2.14 59.60 20.73
C THR A 185 -0.94 58.67 20.49
N ALA A 186 0.27 59.19 20.28
CA ALA A 186 1.41 58.42 19.78
C ALA A 186 1.71 57.16 20.62
N GLN A 187 1.58 57.26 21.95
CA GLN A 187 1.78 56.12 22.84
C GLN A 187 0.66 55.06 22.72
N THR A 188 -0.59 55.49 22.55
CA THR A 188 -1.74 54.59 22.41
C THR A 188 -1.72 53.93 21.03
N ASP A 189 -1.32 54.64 19.98
CA ASP A 189 -1.09 54.06 18.65
C ASP A 189 -0.06 52.93 18.70
N GLN A 190 1.08 53.16 19.37
CA GLN A 190 2.09 52.12 19.55
C GLN A 190 1.53 50.91 20.33
N GLN A 191 0.71 51.14 21.36
CA GLN A 191 0.07 50.06 22.12
C GLN A 191 -0.94 49.26 21.27
N ILE A 192 -1.68 49.92 20.39
CA ILE A 192 -2.61 49.26 19.45
C ILE A 192 -1.81 48.41 18.47
N SER A 193 -0.81 48.96 17.78
CA SER A 193 -0.01 48.19 16.80
C SER A 193 0.66 46.96 17.44
N LEU A 194 1.22 47.10 18.64
CA LEU A 194 1.79 45.95 19.37
C LEU A 194 0.72 44.92 19.77
N HIS A 195 -0.48 45.38 20.10
CA HIS A 195 -1.60 44.51 20.46
C HIS A 195 -2.16 43.77 19.24
N GLU A 196 -2.31 44.44 18.10
CA GLU A 196 -2.70 43.84 16.81
C GLU A 196 -1.76 42.72 16.39
N MET A 197 -0.44 42.89 16.55
CA MET A 197 0.55 41.85 16.29
C MET A 197 0.42 40.62 17.23
N SER A 198 -0.30 40.75 18.35
CA SER A 198 -0.55 39.68 19.32
C SER A 198 -1.91 38.98 19.14
N GLU A 199 -2.64 39.26 18.05
CA GLU A 199 -3.92 38.62 17.77
C GLU A 199 -3.75 37.09 17.72
N PRO A 200 -4.46 36.33 18.58
CA PRO A 200 -4.41 34.88 18.53
C PRO A 200 -4.97 34.36 17.20
N VAL A 201 -4.15 33.61 16.47
CA VAL A 201 -4.56 32.98 15.21
C VAL A 201 -5.25 31.65 15.50
N GLU A 202 -6.53 31.53 15.13
CA GLU A 202 -7.23 30.25 15.17
C GLU A 202 -6.66 29.31 14.10
N ARG A 203 -6.13 28.17 14.51
CA ARG A 203 -5.59 27.15 13.60
C ARG A 203 -6.59 26.01 13.40
N GLU A 204 -6.61 25.47 12.18
CA GLU A 204 -7.43 24.30 11.86
C GLU A 204 -7.00 23.09 12.70
N ALA A 205 -7.97 22.30 13.15
CA ALA A 205 -7.70 21.19 14.06
C ALA A 205 -6.95 20.03 13.36
N MET A 206 -5.90 19.53 14.01
CA MET A 206 -5.13 18.39 13.52
C MET A 206 -5.96 17.10 13.60
N LYS A 207 -5.88 16.28 12.56
CA LYS A 207 -6.56 14.97 12.49
C LYS A 207 -5.68 13.94 11.80
N LEU A 208 -5.48 12.80 12.46
CA LEU A 208 -4.72 11.68 11.91
C LEU A 208 -5.51 10.85 10.88
N VAL A 209 -6.82 10.68 11.10
CA VAL A 209 -7.65 9.75 10.33
C VAL A 209 -8.92 10.42 9.84
N PHE A 210 -9.26 10.11 8.59
CA PHE A 210 -10.55 10.43 7.98
C PHE A 210 -11.28 9.15 7.57
N LYS A 211 -12.60 9.11 7.75
CA LYS A 211 -13.47 8.01 7.28
C LYS A 211 -14.45 8.51 6.22
N ASP A 212 -15.44 9.28 6.64
CA ASP A 212 -16.45 9.90 5.78
C ASP A 212 -16.16 11.39 5.55
N ALA A 213 -15.03 11.68 4.93
CA ALA A 213 -14.62 13.05 4.62
C ALA A 213 -14.97 13.44 3.18
N ASN A 214 -15.13 14.74 2.94
CA ASN A 214 -15.09 15.28 1.57
C ASN A 214 -13.66 15.75 1.25
N VAL A 215 -13.38 16.03 -0.03
CA VAL A 215 -12.04 16.45 -0.52
C VAL A 215 -11.52 17.68 0.23
N GLN A 216 -12.40 18.60 0.61
CA GLN A 216 -12.00 19.84 1.28
C GLN A 216 -11.59 19.61 2.73
N SER A 217 -12.30 18.74 3.44
CA SER A 217 -11.89 18.31 4.78
C SER A 217 -10.52 17.63 4.74
N ILE A 218 -10.22 16.88 3.69
CA ILE A 218 -8.89 16.25 3.50
C ILE A 218 -7.82 17.31 3.25
N LYS A 219 -8.04 18.25 2.32
CA LYS A 219 -7.07 19.31 2.02
C LYS A 219 -6.80 20.19 3.26
N LYS A 220 -7.84 20.53 4.02
CA LYS A 220 -7.70 21.23 5.31
C LYS A 220 -6.94 20.40 6.35
N GLY A 221 -7.27 19.11 6.45
CA GLY A 221 -6.56 18.16 7.29
C GLY A 221 -5.08 18.11 6.98
N LEU A 222 -4.71 18.03 5.70
CA LEU A 222 -3.33 18.04 5.22
C LEU A 222 -2.63 19.39 5.43
N ALA A 223 -3.36 20.51 5.44
CA ALA A 223 -2.81 21.81 5.79
C ALA A 223 -2.49 21.92 7.30
N ALA A 224 -3.32 21.31 8.16
CA ALA A 224 -3.12 21.28 9.60
C ALA A 224 -2.07 20.26 10.04
N LEU A 225 -2.11 19.06 9.45
CA LEU A 225 -1.25 17.92 9.73
C LEU A 225 -0.80 17.31 8.39
N PRO A 226 0.45 17.54 7.92
CA PRO A 226 0.88 17.24 6.55
C PRO A 226 0.82 15.78 6.11
N ALA A 227 0.69 14.85 7.04
CA ALA A 227 0.54 13.42 6.82
C ALA A 227 -0.69 12.86 7.54
N VAL A 228 -1.61 12.24 6.79
CA VAL A 228 -2.87 11.69 7.33
C VAL A 228 -3.25 10.36 6.64
N ALA A 229 -4.18 9.63 7.24
CA ALA A 229 -4.77 8.42 6.68
C ALA A 229 -6.25 8.60 6.34
N TRP A 230 -6.70 7.98 5.24
CA TRP A 230 -8.11 7.96 4.84
C TRP A 230 -8.61 6.52 4.67
N LEU A 231 -9.53 6.13 5.53
CA LEU A 231 -9.98 4.74 5.68
C LEU A 231 -11.45 4.60 5.26
N SER A 232 -11.77 3.58 4.48
CA SER A 232 -13.16 3.29 4.14
C SER A 232 -13.33 1.81 3.78
N SER A 233 -14.11 1.08 4.58
CA SER A 233 -14.39 -0.35 4.35
C SER A 233 -15.54 -0.60 3.36
N ASP A 234 -16.23 0.46 2.92
CA ASP A 234 -17.13 0.51 1.76
C ASP A 234 -16.95 1.84 1.03
N SER A 235 -16.00 1.85 0.10
CA SER A 235 -15.55 3.07 -0.57
C SER A 235 -16.34 3.44 -1.81
N TRP A 236 -17.48 2.80 -2.10
CA TRP A 236 -18.22 3.06 -3.34
C TRP A 236 -18.61 4.53 -3.50
N LYS A 237 -19.29 5.08 -2.50
CA LYS A 237 -19.72 6.48 -2.51
C LYS A 237 -18.51 7.41 -2.54
N LEU A 238 -17.53 7.11 -1.69
CA LEU A 238 -16.31 7.89 -1.58
C LEU A 238 -15.52 7.96 -2.90
N LEU A 239 -15.36 6.82 -3.59
CA LEU A 239 -14.70 6.74 -4.88
C LEU A 239 -15.47 7.53 -5.95
N ASN A 240 -16.77 7.29 -6.10
CA ASN A 240 -17.56 7.90 -7.17
C ASN A 240 -17.84 9.38 -6.99
N GLU A 241 -18.02 9.86 -5.76
CA GLU A 241 -18.52 11.21 -5.49
C GLU A 241 -17.41 12.17 -5.04
N ALA A 242 -16.29 11.68 -4.51
CA ALA A 242 -15.23 12.54 -3.97
C ALA A 242 -13.86 12.26 -4.58
N ILE A 243 -13.40 11.00 -4.60
CA ILE A 243 -12.03 10.70 -5.03
C ILE A 243 -11.86 10.83 -6.53
N LEU A 244 -12.63 10.09 -7.33
CA LEU A 244 -12.47 10.09 -8.78
C LEU A 244 -12.82 11.44 -9.44
N PRO A 245 -13.83 12.20 -8.95
CA PRO A 245 -14.05 13.57 -9.44
C PRO A 245 -12.92 14.57 -9.15
N SER A 246 -11.98 14.23 -8.26
CA SER A 246 -10.82 15.06 -7.91
C SER A 246 -9.52 14.26 -8.03
N ASP A 247 -9.48 13.33 -8.98
CA ASP A 247 -8.38 12.39 -9.18
C ASP A 247 -7.03 13.06 -9.45
N VAL A 248 -7.01 14.17 -10.18
CA VAL A 248 -5.83 15.01 -10.41
C VAL A 248 -5.24 15.51 -9.09
N ASP A 249 -6.06 16.08 -8.19
CA ASP A 249 -5.61 16.53 -6.87
C ASP A 249 -4.95 15.37 -6.11
N PHE A 250 -5.54 14.17 -6.17
CA PHE A 250 -5.01 13.01 -5.47
C PHE A 250 -3.76 12.41 -6.11
N CYS A 251 -3.56 12.61 -7.42
CA CYS A 251 -2.30 12.31 -8.08
C CYS A 251 -1.18 13.24 -7.60
N GLN A 252 -1.47 14.55 -7.52
CA GLN A 252 -0.55 15.56 -6.99
C GLN A 252 -0.20 15.29 -5.52
N ILE A 253 -1.21 15.00 -4.69
CA ILE A 253 -1.00 14.63 -3.28
C ILE A 253 -0.13 13.38 -3.14
N TRP A 254 -0.31 12.37 -3.99
CA TRP A 254 0.50 11.14 -3.95
C TRP A 254 1.96 11.39 -4.33
N SER A 255 2.20 12.35 -5.23
CA SER A 255 3.52 12.82 -5.62
C SER A 255 4.15 13.78 -4.58
N GLY A 256 3.40 14.19 -3.56
CA GLY A 256 3.85 15.18 -2.57
C GLY A 256 3.87 16.63 -3.10
N GLU A 257 3.13 16.92 -4.17
CA GLU A 257 3.10 18.25 -4.78
C GLU A 257 2.33 19.25 -3.92
N ARG A 258 2.81 20.51 -3.91
CA ARG A 258 2.13 21.64 -3.27
C ARG A 258 0.80 21.92 -3.96
N LEU A 259 -0.27 22.10 -3.16
CA LEU A 259 -1.57 22.57 -3.64
C LEU A 259 -1.89 23.94 -3.03
N ASP A 260 -2.10 24.93 -3.89
CA ASP A 260 -2.62 26.24 -3.48
C ASP A 260 -4.15 26.23 -3.61
N VAL A 261 -4.87 26.32 -2.48
CA VAL A 261 -6.33 26.26 -2.44
C VAL A 261 -6.88 27.65 -2.24
N ALA A 262 -7.38 28.26 -3.32
CA ALA A 262 -8.03 29.56 -3.28
C ALA A 262 -9.57 29.40 -3.16
N ARG A 263 -10.19 30.11 -2.20
CA ARG A 263 -11.64 30.09 -2.01
C ARG A 263 -12.19 31.42 -1.54
N VAL A 264 -13.25 31.86 -2.21
CA VAL A 264 -13.98 33.10 -1.89
C VAL A 264 -14.61 33.07 -0.50
N THR A 265 -15.07 31.89 -0.03
CA THR A 265 -15.89 31.78 1.19
C THR A 265 -15.12 31.38 2.45
N THR A 266 -13.96 30.72 2.32
CA THR A 266 -13.22 30.16 3.47
C THR A 266 -11.78 30.67 3.60
N GLY A 267 -11.39 31.63 2.75
CA GLY A 267 -10.00 32.09 2.65
C GLY A 267 -9.10 31.13 1.86
N ASN A 268 -7.90 31.61 1.55
CA ASN A 268 -6.88 30.86 0.81
C ASN A 268 -5.97 30.11 1.79
N PHE A 269 -5.64 28.86 1.49
CA PHE A 269 -4.67 28.10 2.27
C PHE A 269 -3.79 27.24 1.35
N VAL A 270 -2.64 26.81 1.88
CA VAL A 270 -1.64 26.05 1.13
C VAL A 270 -1.46 24.68 1.77
N VAL A 271 -1.49 23.64 0.95
CA VAL A 271 -1.08 22.28 1.31
C VAL A 271 0.32 22.08 0.73
N ALA A 272 1.37 22.32 1.54
CA ALA A 272 2.72 22.50 1.00
C ALA A 272 3.42 21.19 0.61
N ASP A 273 3.30 20.16 1.44
CA ASP A 273 4.04 18.91 1.29
C ASP A 273 3.20 17.72 1.82
N PRO A 274 2.08 17.41 1.14
CA PRO A 274 1.10 16.46 1.63
C PRO A 274 1.59 15.02 1.57
N ARG A 275 1.12 14.21 2.53
CA ARG A 275 1.28 12.77 2.58
C ARG A 275 -0.08 12.16 2.93
N LEU A 276 -0.64 11.38 2.01
CA LEU A 276 -1.94 10.77 2.20
C LEU A 276 -1.84 9.28 1.93
N THR A 277 -2.10 8.47 2.94
CA THR A 277 -2.27 7.03 2.75
C THR A 277 -3.76 6.69 2.78
N LYS A 278 -4.23 5.86 1.83
CA LYS A 278 -5.64 5.47 1.72
C LYS A 278 -5.77 3.96 1.90
N SER A 279 -6.64 3.52 2.80
CA SER A 279 -7.11 2.12 2.89
C SER A 279 -8.56 2.09 2.43
N LEU A 280 -8.78 1.69 1.18
CA LEU A 280 -10.10 1.67 0.55
C LEU A 280 -10.52 0.23 0.29
N MET A 281 -11.79 -0.08 0.52
CA MET A 281 -12.34 -1.39 0.21
C MET A 281 -13.64 -1.30 -0.55
N LEU A 282 -13.78 -2.17 -1.54
CA LEU A 282 -14.93 -2.22 -2.43
C LEU A 282 -15.43 -3.66 -2.59
N GLN A 283 -16.69 -3.83 -2.95
CA GLN A 283 -17.23 -5.13 -3.33
C GLN A 283 -17.01 -5.39 -4.83
N PRO A 284 -16.85 -6.66 -5.27
CA PRO A 284 -16.64 -6.99 -6.68
C PRO A 284 -17.67 -6.40 -7.65
N ASP A 285 -18.96 -6.49 -7.36
CA ASP A 285 -20.00 -5.97 -8.25
C ASP A 285 -19.94 -4.44 -8.37
N LYS A 286 -19.58 -3.77 -7.27
CA LYS A 286 -19.37 -2.32 -7.26
C LYS A 286 -18.12 -1.95 -8.05
N LEU A 287 -17.03 -2.73 -7.98
CA LEU A 287 -15.84 -2.52 -8.81
C LEU A 287 -16.18 -2.62 -10.30
N VAL A 288 -16.91 -3.66 -10.72
CA VAL A 288 -17.36 -3.81 -12.11
C VAL A 288 -18.14 -2.59 -12.57
N THR A 289 -19.03 -2.07 -11.71
CA THR A 289 -19.82 -0.87 -12.02
C THR A 289 -18.94 0.38 -12.09
N LEU A 290 -17.98 0.54 -11.17
CA LEU A 290 -17.01 1.64 -11.16
C LEU A 290 -16.23 1.70 -12.48
N MET A 291 -15.73 0.55 -12.92
CA MET A 291 -14.90 0.41 -14.12
C MET A 291 -15.69 0.56 -15.43
N ARG A 292 -17.03 0.53 -15.40
CA ARG A 292 -17.87 0.91 -16.55
C ARG A 292 -18.08 2.41 -16.69
N GLY A 293 -17.79 3.19 -15.65
CA GLY A 293 -17.93 4.65 -15.63
C GLY A 293 -16.62 5.33 -15.26
N ARG A 294 -16.65 6.12 -14.17
CA ARG A 294 -15.53 6.97 -13.71
C ARG A 294 -14.20 6.23 -13.52
N GLY A 295 -14.23 4.94 -13.15
CA GLY A 295 -13.02 4.14 -13.00
C GLY A 295 -12.21 4.10 -14.30
N LYS A 296 -12.88 3.88 -15.43
CA LYS A 296 -12.23 3.88 -16.75
C LYS A 296 -11.68 5.25 -17.13
N GLU A 297 -12.41 6.32 -16.83
CA GLU A 297 -11.97 7.70 -17.06
C GLU A 297 -10.70 8.02 -16.25
N SER A 298 -10.66 7.58 -14.99
CA SER A 298 -9.52 7.82 -14.07
C SER A 298 -8.26 7.00 -14.34
N ILE A 299 -8.30 6.08 -15.33
CA ILE A 299 -7.07 5.47 -15.86
C ILE A 299 -6.26 6.56 -16.57
N GLY A 300 -6.90 7.40 -17.38
CA GLY A 300 -6.24 8.45 -18.16
C GLY A 300 -5.59 9.56 -17.32
N SER A 301 -6.10 9.82 -16.11
CA SER A 301 -5.47 10.77 -15.16
C SER A 301 -4.28 10.15 -14.40
N GLY A 302 -4.10 8.83 -14.49
CA GLY A 302 -3.08 8.09 -13.77
C GLY A 302 -3.41 7.84 -12.29
N TYR A 303 -4.66 8.08 -11.84
CA TYR A 303 -5.06 7.79 -10.46
C TYR A 303 -5.14 6.27 -10.22
N MET A 304 -5.74 5.51 -11.15
CA MET A 304 -5.81 4.04 -11.05
C MET A 304 -4.42 3.42 -10.98
N ALA A 305 -3.47 3.89 -11.80
CA ALA A 305 -2.07 3.44 -11.80
C ALA A 305 -1.33 3.63 -10.47
N ARG A 306 -1.85 4.46 -9.55
CA ARG A 306 -1.29 4.67 -8.20
C ARG A 306 -1.90 3.76 -7.14
N LEU A 307 -2.84 2.89 -7.51
CA LEU A 307 -3.46 1.96 -6.59
C LEU A 307 -2.62 0.68 -6.43
N LEU A 308 -2.26 0.37 -5.19
CA LEU A 308 -1.93 -0.99 -4.79
C LEU A 308 -3.25 -1.76 -4.71
N PHE A 309 -3.66 -2.34 -5.84
CA PHE A 309 -4.95 -3.01 -5.99
C PHE A 309 -4.86 -4.48 -5.61
N SER A 310 -5.80 -4.97 -4.80
CA SER A 310 -5.94 -6.40 -4.56
C SER A 310 -7.38 -6.88 -4.71
N HIS A 311 -7.57 -7.96 -5.45
CA HIS A 311 -8.81 -8.70 -5.54
C HIS A 311 -8.69 -10.00 -4.74
N VAL A 312 -9.43 -10.13 -3.65
CA VAL A 312 -9.27 -11.26 -2.73
C VAL A 312 -10.35 -12.33 -2.91
N GLY A 313 -9.93 -13.59 -2.77
CA GLY A 313 -10.82 -14.73 -2.72
C GLY A 313 -11.73 -14.72 -1.48
N SER A 314 -12.72 -15.61 -1.48
CA SER A 314 -13.66 -15.75 -0.37
C SER A 314 -13.27 -16.87 0.58
N THR A 315 -13.28 -16.58 1.89
CA THR A 315 -13.10 -17.58 2.96
C THR A 315 -14.43 -18.07 3.52
N GLN A 316 -15.55 -17.47 3.11
CA GLN A 316 -16.89 -17.89 3.54
C GLN A 316 -17.14 -19.37 3.23
N GLY A 317 -17.75 -20.06 4.19
CA GLY A 317 -18.01 -21.49 4.12
C GLY A 317 -16.79 -22.40 4.39
N LYS A 318 -15.57 -21.85 4.49
CA LYS A 318 -14.34 -22.63 4.76
C LYS A 318 -13.77 -22.43 6.17
N ARG A 319 -14.37 -21.52 6.95
CA ARG A 319 -13.92 -21.15 8.30
C ARG A 319 -14.23 -22.27 9.30
N LYS A 320 -13.31 -22.54 10.21
CA LYS A 320 -13.44 -23.54 11.28
C LYS A 320 -13.69 -22.84 12.62
N ALA A 321 -14.69 -23.29 13.38
CA ALA A 321 -14.88 -22.82 14.74
C ALA A 321 -13.67 -23.21 15.61
N ARG A 322 -13.34 -22.38 16.59
CA ARG A 322 -12.27 -22.64 17.58
C ARG A 322 -12.83 -22.47 18.98
N MET A 323 -12.38 -23.32 19.90
CA MET A 323 -12.76 -23.26 21.32
C MET A 323 -11.85 -22.33 22.12
N ALA A 324 -10.56 -22.26 21.79
CA ALA A 324 -9.59 -21.42 22.49
C ALA A 324 -9.45 -20.04 21.81
N PRO A 325 -9.29 -18.95 22.59
CA PRO A 325 -8.98 -17.63 22.05
C PRO A 325 -7.59 -17.63 21.40
N VAL A 326 -7.46 -16.90 20.30
CA VAL A 326 -6.16 -16.66 19.65
C VAL A 326 -5.44 -15.55 20.41
N SER A 327 -4.11 -15.67 20.51
CA SER A 327 -3.26 -14.64 21.12
C SER A 327 -3.46 -13.27 20.46
N ARG A 328 -3.11 -12.22 21.21
CA ARG A 328 -3.06 -10.82 20.74
C ARG A 328 -1.66 -10.23 20.82
N THR A 329 -0.67 -11.01 21.26
CA THR A 329 0.67 -10.50 21.56
C THR A 329 1.33 -9.88 20.34
N ALA A 330 1.28 -10.55 19.18
CA ALA A 330 1.93 -10.04 17.98
C ALA A 330 1.21 -8.79 17.43
N ARG A 331 -0.13 -8.80 17.42
CA ARG A 331 -0.92 -7.64 17.00
C ARG A 331 -0.79 -6.45 17.94
N ASN A 332 -0.72 -6.67 19.26
CA ASN A 332 -0.49 -5.60 20.21
C ASN A 332 0.89 -4.98 20.01
N ARG A 333 1.94 -5.81 19.83
CA ARG A 333 3.29 -5.33 19.51
C ARG A 333 3.32 -4.49 18.23
N PHE A 334 2.62 -4.92 17.19
CA PHE A 334 2.47 -4.16 15.95
C PHE A 334 1.78 -2.81 16.20
N THR A 335 0.64 -2.82 16.91
CA THR A 335 -0.11 -1.60 17.26
C THR A 335 0.73 -0.63 18.09
N ASP A 336 1.43 -1.11 19.12
CA ASP A 336 2.24 -0.27 20.01
C ASP A 336 3.41 0.36 19.25
N ASN A 337 4.04 -0.40 18.36
CA ASN A 337 5.06 0.12 17.46
C ASN A 337 4.55 1.24 16.53
N LEU A 338 3.35 1.09 15.97
CA LEU A 338 2.75 2.16 15.17
C LEU A 338 2.39 3.39 16.03
N LYS A 339 1.92 3.21 17.27
CA LYS A 339 1.63 4.33 18.18
C LYS A 339 2.88 5.15 18.48
N GLU A 340 4.02 4.51 18.69
CA GLU A 340 5.28 5.21 18.93
C GLU A 340 5.66 6.11 17.74
N LEU A 341 5.57 5.60 16.51
CA LEU A 341 5.80 6.39 15.29
C LEU A 341 4.80 7.56 15.17
N LEU A 342 3.52 7.31 15.46
CA LEU A 342 2.50 8.35 15.40
C LEU A 342 2.68 9.43 16.46
N ARG A 343 3.15 9.07 17.67
CA ARG A 343 3.51 10.04 18.72
C ARG A 343 4.67 10.91 18.28
N GLU A 344 5.76 10.31 17.82
CA GLU A 344 6.91 11.04 17.30
C GLU A 344 6.51 12.02 16.19
N TYR A 345 5.63 11.57 15.29
CA TYR A 345 5.09 12.43 14.24
C TYR A 345 4.24 13.60 14.77
N ILE A 346 3.30 13.34 15.68
CA ILE A 346 2.45 14.38 16.27
C ILE A 346 3.32 15.41 17.01
N ASP A 347 4.28 14.94 17.81
CA ASP A 347 5.19 15.79 18.57
C ASP A 347 6.04 16.66 17.63
N SER A 348 6.57 16.06 16.55
CA SER A 348 7.30 16.79 15.52
C SER A 348 6.44 17.82 14.79
N ALA A 349 5.14 17.56 14.60
CA ALA A 349 4.22 18.49 13.94
C ALA A 349 3.85 19.69 14.84
N GLN A 350 3.91 19.51 16.16
CA GLN A 350 3.67 20.57 17.15
C GLN A 350 4.92 21.41 17.44
N GLY A 351 6.11 20.85 17.22
CA GLY A 351 7.39 21.52 17.41
C GLY A 351 7.88 22.33 16.18
N PRO A 352 9.18 22.70 16.18
CA PRO A 352 9.82 23.27 14.99
C PRO A 352 9.70 22.33 13.79
N LYS A 353 9.55 22.88 12.59
CA LYS A 353 9.52 22.06 11.36
C LYS A 353 10.84 21.34 11.16
N VAL A 354 10.86 20.04 11.45
CA VAL A 354 11.96 19.13 11.14
C VAL A 354 11.67 18.47 9.78
N PRO A 355 12.63 18.46 8.84
CA PRO A 355 12.44 17.74 7.57
C PRO A 355 12.36 16.23 7.81
N ARG A 356 11.60 15.53 6.96
CA ARG A 356 11.53 14.05 7.02
C ARG A 356 12.91 13.44 6.79
N LYS A 357 13.18 12.32 7.48
CA LYS A 357 14.42 11.57 7.30
C LYS A 357 14.35 10.79 6.00
N ILE A 358 15.36 10.96 5.15
CA ILE A 358 15.48 10.21 3.89
C ILE A 358 16.20 8.89 4.17
N LEU A 359 15.53 7.78 3.87
CA LEU A 359 16.07 6.43 3.98
C LEU A 359 16.67 5.98 2.65
N LYS A 360 17.80 5.28 2.70
CA LYS A 360 18.46 4.73 1.52
C LYS A 360 18.30 3.23 1.46
N LEU A 361 18.28 2.68 0.24
CA LEU A 361 18.43 1.24 0.05
C LEU A 361 19.87 0.82 0.32
N SER A 362 20.05 -0.31 1.00
CA SER A 362 21.35 -1.01 1.06
C SER A 362 21.85 -1.32 -0.36
N PRO A 363 23.16 -1.51 -0.59
CA PRO A 363 23.68 -1.86 -1.91
C PRO A 363 22.98 -3.07 -2.55
N GLU A 364 22.71 -4.11 -1.75
CA GLU A 364 22.01 -5.32 -2.19
C GLU A 364 20.53 -5.04 -2.46
N GLY A 365 19.86 -4.28 -1.59
CA GLY A 365 18.47 -3.86 -1.80
C GLY A 365 18.29 -2.99 -3.05
N ALA A 366 19.23 -2.07 -3.29
CA ALA A 366 19.26 -1.22 -4.48
C ALA A 366 19.44 -2.05 -5.76
N HIS A 367 20.33 -3.05 -5.73
CA HIS A 367 20.52 -3.96 -6.86
C HIS A 367 19.24 -4.73 -7.20
N VAL A 368 18.58 -5.34 -6.20
CA VAL A 368 17.31 -6.05 -6.41
C VAL A 368 16.21 -5.12 -6.91
N TRP A 369 16.12 -3.91 -6.37
CA TRP A 369 15.15 -2.92 -6.81
C TRP A 369 15.38 -2.48 -8.26
N LEU A 370 16.63 -2.25 -8.68
CA LEU A 370 16.98 -1.91 -10.06
C LEU A 370 16.66 -3.06 -11.02
N LEU A 371 16.95 -4.31 -10.65
CA LEU A 371 16.57 -5.48 -11.45
C LEU A 371 15.04 -5.56 -11.66
N TYR A 372 14.26 -5.24 -10.63
CA TYR A 372 12.80 -5.21 -10.74
C TYR A 372 12.33 -4.05 -11.63
N LEU A 373 12.90 -2.85 -11.46
CA LEU A 373 12.61 -1.69 -12.31
C LEU A 373 12.87 -2.00 -13.79
N ASP A 374 14.06 -2.51 -14.11
CA ASP A 374 14.45 -2.85 -15.48
C ASP A 374 13.55 -3.93 -16.09
N HIS A 375 13.18 -4.94 -15.30
CA HIS A 375 12.23 -5.96 -15.73
C HIS A 375 10.86 -5.36 -16.07
N VAL A 376 10.30 -4.56 -15.17
CA VAL A 376 8.99 -3.92 -15.37
C VAL A 376 9.01 -3.00 -16.59
N GLU A 377 10.06 -2.20 -16.76
CA GLU A 377 10.26 -1.34 -17.93
C GLU A 377 10.30 -2.16 -19.23
N HIS A 378 11.01 -3.28 -19.23
CA HIS A 378 11.06 -4.17 -20.39
C HIS A 378 9.67 -4.76 -20.72
N GLN A 379 8.85 -5.07 -19.71
CA GLN A 379 7.51 -5.62 -19.87
C GLN A 379 6.47 -4.62 -20.43
N ILE A 380 6.81 -3.34 -20.58
CA ILE A 380 5.97 -2.32 -21.24
C ILE A 380 5.95 -2.50 -22.77
N ASN A 381 6.99 -3.11 -23.34
CA ASN A 381 7.11 -3.31 -24.78
C ASN A 381 5.95 -4.12 -25.38
N PRO A 382 5.67 -3.99 -26.70
CA PRO A 382 4.69 -4.82 -27.39
C PRO A 382 4.85 -6.31 -27.10
N GLY A 383 3.76 -6.94 -26.64
CA GLY A 383 3.74 -8.35 -26.24
C GLY A 383 4.19 -8.64 -24.81
N GLY A 384 4.72 -7.64 -24.08
CA GLY A 384 5.02 -7.74 -22.65
C GLY A 384 3.77 -7.64 -21.76
N ARG A 385 3.90 -8.03 -20.50
CA ARG A 385 2.81 -8.07 -19.50
C ARG A 385 2.10 -6.72 -19.38
N TYR A 386 2.80 -5.60 -19.53
CA TYR A 386 2.28 -4.26 -19.28
C TYR A 386 2.02 -3.43 -20.53
N HIS A 387 2.01 -4.05 -21.71
CA HIS A 387 1.75 -3.34 -22.97
C HIS A 387 0.47 -2.49 -22.96
N GLY A 388 -0.59 -2.97 -22.29
CA GLY A 388 -1.88 -2.28 -22.15
C GLY A 388 -2.04 -1.45 -20.87
N ALA A 389 -1.00 -1.31 -20.05
CA ALA A 389 -1.04 -0.68 -18.72
C ALA A 389 0.30 -0.03 -18.36
N THR A 390 0.85 0.77 -19.28
CA THR A 390 2.18 1.37 -19.17
C THR A 390 2.29 2.36 -18.00
N ASP A 391 1.19 3.04 -17.71
CA ASP A 391 1.03 3.98 -16.59
C ASP A 391 1.16 3.27 -15.23
N HIS A 392 0.50 2.11 -15.07
CA HIS A 392 0.58 1.25 -13.89
C HIS A 392 1.99 0.70 -13.70
N ALA A 393 2.59 0.14 -14.77
CA ALA A 393 3.95 -0.39 -14.73
C ALA A 393 4.96 0.65 -14.24
N SER A 394 4.84 1.88 -14.72
CA SER A 394 5.69 3.01 -14.33
C SER A 394 5.60 3.41 -12.85
N LYS A 395 4.66 2.84 -12.08
CA LYS A 395 4.50 3.08 -10.63
C LYS A 395 4.92 1.90 -9.76
N LEU A 396 5.12 0.71 -10.32
CA LEU A 396 5.38 -0.50 -9.53
C LEU A 396 6.67 -0.42 -8.72
N ALA A 397 7.79 -0.03 -9.36
CA ALA A 397 9.05 0.13 -8.65
C ALA A 397 8.99 1.25 -7.59
N ASP A 398 8.23 2.32 -7.85
CA ASP A 398 7.99 3.38 -6.87
C ASP A 398 7.22 2.86 -5.66
N MET A 399 6.13 2.13 -5.89
CA MET A 399 5.35 1.51 -4.81
C MET A 399 6.19 0.53 -3.99
N ALA A 400 7.03 -0.27 -4.65
CA ALA A 400 7.92 -1.22 -3.98
C ALA A 400 8.93 -0.51 -3.06
N ALA A 401 9.52 0.61 -3.50
CA ALA A 401 10.42 1.39 -2.66
C ALA A 401 9.70 1.98 -1.43
N ARG A 402 8.49 2.52 -1.63
CA ARG A 402 7.66 3.08 -0.54
C ARG A 402 7.31 2.02 0.51
N LEU A 403 6.91 0.83 0.07
CA LEU A 403 6.61 -0.30 0.96
C LEU A 403 7.85 -0.81 1.68
N ALA A 404 8.98 -0.97 0.98
CA ALA A 404 10.22 -1.45 1.59
C ALA A 404 10.69 -0.52 2.72
N ALA A 405 10.64 0.80 2.49
CA ALA A 405 10.95 1.79 3.50
C ALA A 405 9.97 1.76 4.68
N ALA A 406 8.66 1.66 4.41
CA ALA A 406 7.65 1.53 5.45
C ALA A 406 7.91 0.29 6.32
N PHE A 407 8.19 -0.86 5.71
CA PHE A 407 8.54 -2.08 6.43
C PHE A 407 9.80 -1.91 7.27
N HIS A 408 10.88 -1.37 6.70
CA HIS A 408 12.12 -1.12 7.44
C HIS A 408 11.88 -0.28 8.71
N VAL A 409 11.12 0.81 8.58
CA VAL A 409 10.78 1.69 9.71
C VAL A 409 9.94 0.97 10.75
N THR A 410 8.89 0.27 10.33
CA THR A 410 7.97 -0.40 11.26
C THR A 410 8.53 -1.68 11.85
N GLU A 411 9.52 -2.31 11.22
CA GLU A 411 10.27 -3.42 11.83
C GLU A 411 11.32 -2.94 12.82
N ARG A 412 11.57 -1.61 12.90
CA ARG A 412 12.64 -1.00 13.70
C ARG A 412 14.02 -1.53 13.31
N PHE A 413 14.23 -1.81 12.03
CA PHE A 413 15.55 -2.15 11.54
C PHE A 413 16.48 -0.92 11.59
N GLU A 414 17.76 -1.18 11.81
CA GLU A 414 18.81 -0.15 11.82
C GLU A 414 19.50 -0.06 10.46
N GLY A 415 20.15 1.08 10.19
CA GLY A 415 20.92 1.31 8.98
C GLY A 415 20.06 1.58 7.73
N ASP A 416 20.55 1.10 6.58
CA ASP A 416 19.87 1.23 5.29
C ASP A 416 18.79 0.15 5.13
N ILE A 417 17.86 0.37 4.19
CA ILE A 417 16.77 -0.57 3.89
C ILE A 417 17.36 -1.85 3.29
N GLY A 418 17.29 -2.93 4.06
CA GLY A 418 17.81 -4.25 3.69
C GLY A 418 17.01 -4.94 2.59
N VAL A 419 17.65 -5.95 1.98
CA VAL A 419 17.08 -6.74 0.87
C VAL A 419 15.76 -7.44 1.23
N ASP A 420 15.59 -7.89 2.47
CA ASP A 420 14.38 -8.59 2.92
C ASP A 420 13.13 -7.69 2.84
N CYS A 421 13.26 -6.40 3.15
CA CYS A 421 12.18 -5.42 2.99
C CYS A 421 11.84 -5.19 1.52
N VAL A 422 12.86 -5.11 0.66
CA VAL A 422 12.70 -4.92 -0.79
C VAL A 422 12.01 -6.13 -1.42
N LEU A 423 12.43 -7.35 -1.09
CA LEU A 423 11.83 -8.59 -1.61
C LEU A 423 10.36 -8.73 -1.17
N ALA A 424 10.05 -8.47 0.10
CA ALA A 424 8.67 -8.51 0.59
C ALA A 424 7.79 -7.45 -0.09
N ALA A 425 8.32 -6.24 -0.30
CA ALA A 425 7.61 -5.17 -1.01
C ALA A 425 7.35 -5.52 -2.48
N ILE A 426 8.35 -6.05 -3.19
CA ILE A 426 8.19 -6.51 -4.59
C ILE A 426 7.17 -7.64 -4.67
N ALA A 427 7.18 -8.60 -3.73
CA ALA A 427 6.20 -9.68 -3.69
C ALA A 427 4.75 -9.16 -3.61
N LEU A 428 4.50 -8.17 -2.76
CA LEU A 428 3.17 -7.53 -2.67
C LEU A 428 2.85 -6.69 -3.90
N CYS A 429 3.79 -5.92 -4.44
CA CYS A 429 3.56 -5.10 -5.62
C CYS A 429 3.29 -5.94 -6.89
N ASP A 430 4.04 -7.01 -7.09
CA ASP A 430 3.88 -7.89 -8.25
C ASP A 430 2.52 -8.62 -8.23
N GLU A 431 2.13 -9.12 -7.06
CA GLU A 431 0.85 -9.79 -6.91
C GLU A 431 -0.35 -8.81 -6.99
N ALA A 432 -0.21 -7.61 -6.44
CA ALA A 432 -1.20 -6.54 -6.66
C ALA A 432 -1.28 -6.17 -8.15
N SER A 433 -0.14 -6.19 -8.84
CA SER A 433 -0.09 -5.96 -10.27
C SER A 433 -0.78 -7.06 -11.07
N GLU A 434 -0.75 -8.32 -10.64
CA GLU A 434 -1.52 -9.41 -11.26
C GLU A 434 -3.02 -9.12 -11.16
N ASP A 435 -3.49 -8.78 -9.96
CA ASP A 435 -4.89 -8.42 -9.72
C ASP A 435 -5.30 -7.18 -10.55
N TYR A 436 -4.42 -6.18 -10.65
CA TYR A 436 -4.67 -4.96 -11.43
C TYR A 436 -4.85 -5.27 -12.92
N MET A 437 -3.93 -6.05 -13.48
CA MET A 437 -3.99 -6.47 -14.89
C MET A 437 -5.25 -7.27 -15.20
N GLU A 438 -5.72 -8.09 -14.25
CA GLU A 438 -6.89 -8.94 -14.45
C GLU A 438 -8.23 -8.20 -14.29
N HIS A 439 -8.31 -7.25 -13.34
CA HIS A 439 -9.58 -6.67 -12.92
C HIS A 439 -9.75 -5.17 -13.21
N ILE A 440 -8.67 -4.42 -13.39
CA ILE A 440 -8.70 -2.96 -13.66
C ILE A 440 -8.46 -2.67 -15.13
N VAL A 441 -7.48 -3.33 -15.75
CA VAL A 441 -7.13 -3.07 -17.16
C VAL A 441 -8.29 -3.50 -18.06
N PRO A 442 -8.84 -2.60 -18.89
CA PRO A 442 -9.91 -2.95 -19.81
C PRO A 442 -9.46 -4.00 -20.82
N LYS A 443 -10.16 -5.14 -20.85
CA LYS A 443 -9.88 -6.21 -21.81
C LYS A 443 -10.42 -5.86 -23.19
N SER A 444 -9.65 -6.17 -24.24
CA SER A 444 -10.12 -6.04 -25.62
C SER A 444 -11.28 -7.00 -25.91
N GLN A 445 -12.09 -6.71 -26.94
CA GLN A 445 -13.19 -7.62 -27.32
C GLN A 445 -12.66 -9.00 -27.72
N ASP A 446 -11.51 -9.06 -28.39
CA ASP A 446 -10.88 -10.33 -28.77
C ASP A 446 -10.39 -11.10 -27.53
N GLU A 447 -9.91 -10.44 -26.48
CA GLU A 447 -9.58 -11.11 -25.21
C GLU A 447 -10.81 -11.66 -24.49
N LEU A 448 -11.91 -10.89 -24.45
CA LEU A 448 -13.18 -11.36 -23.89
C LEU A 448 -13.70 -12.58 -24.66
N ASP A 449 -13.63 -12.53 -25.99
CA ASP A 449 -14.03 -13.63 -26.86
C ASP A 449 -13.13 -14.86 -26.70
N ALA A 450 -11.82 -14.65 -26.48
CA ALA A 450 -10.87 -15.71 -26.21
C ALA A 450 -11.23 -16.44 -24.90
N MET A 451 -11.53 -15.69 -23.83
CA MET A 451 -11.97 -16.30 -22.57
C MET A 451 -13.32 -17.00 -22.70
N ARG A 452 -14.29 -16.45 -23.46
CA ARG A 452 -15.55 -17.14 -23.78
C ARG A 452 -15.32 -18.44 -24.53
N LEU A 453 -14.38 -18.45 -25.48
CA LEU A 453 -13.97 -19.65 -26.19
C LEU A 453 -13.32 -20.66 -25.23
N TYR A 454 -12.44 -20.21 -24.32
CA TYR A 454 -11.79 -21.06 -23.32
C TYR A 454 -12.80 -21.74 -22.39
N ASP A 455 -13.75 -20.99 -21.83
CA ASP A 455 -14.81 -21.53 -20.97
C ASP A 455 -15.70 -22.53 -21.72
N TRP A 456 -16.06 -22.19 -22.96
CA TRP A 456 -16.80 -23.11 -23.83
C TRP A 456 -16.00 -24.40 -24.06
N MET A 457 -14.72 -24.31 -24.41
CA MET A 457 -13.84 -25.47 -24.62
C MET A 457 -13.74 -26.31 -23.35
N ARG A 458 -13.51 -25.70 -22.19
CA ARG A 458 -13.40 -26.39 -20.90
C ARG A 458 -14.69 -27.14 -20.56
N SER A 459 -15.85 -26.52 -20.79
CA SER A 459 -17.16 -27.13 -20.57
C SER A 459 -17.46 -28.33 -21.50
N ARG A 460 -16.80 -28.42 -22.65
CA ARG A 460 -17.04 -29.47 -23.66
C ARG A 460 -15.98 -30.57 -23.66
N ILE A 461 -14.72 -30.22 -23.39
CA ILE A 461 -13.56 -31.10 -23.48
C ILE A 461 -13.18 -31.67 -22.11
N VAL A 462 -13.26 -30.85 -21.05
CA VAL A 462 -12.83 -31.23 -19.69
C VAL A 462 -14.01 -31.70 -18.84
N LEU A 463 -15.20 -31.13 -19.04
CA LEU A 463 -16.44 -31.46 -18.29
C LEU A 463 -17.61 -31.82 -19.21
N PRO A 464 -17.52 -32.83 -20.09
CA PRO A 464 -18.56 -33.11 -21.07
C PRO A 464 -19.91 -33.44 -20.39
N PRO A 465 -21.04 -32.84 -20.81
CA PRO A 465 -22.34 -33.16 -20.26
C PRO A 465 -22.70 -34.64 -20.51
N ARG A 466 -23.31 -35.31 -19.52
CA ARG A 466 -23.73 -36.73 -19.57
C ARG A 466 -24.65 -37.08 -20.77
N GLN A 467 -25.26 -36.10 -21.41
CA GLN A 467 -26.06 -36.26 -22.63
C GLN A 467 -25.73 -35.14 -23.62
N THR A 468 -24.66 -35.30 -24.40
CA THR A 468 -24.48 -34.53 -25.64
C THR A 468 -24.65 -35.45 -26.83
N ARG A 469 -25.49 -35.04 -27.80
CA ARG A 469 -25.67 -35.69 -29.12
C ARG A 469 -24.42 -35.64 -30.01
N ILE A 470 -23.27 -35.22 -29.48
CA ILE A 470 -22.00 -35.31 -30.17
C ILE A 470 -21.56 -36.76 -29.98
N LYS A 471 -21.59 -37.56 -31.06
CA LYS A 471 -21.10 -38.94 -31.05
C LYS A 471 -19.73 -38.95 -30.35
N ARG A 472 -19.48 -39.97 -29.51
CA ARG A 472 -18.24 -40.23 -28.74
C ARG A 472 -16.91 -40.23 -29.53
N TYR A 473 -16.91 -39.82 -30.80
CA TYR A 473 -15.84 -39.95 -31.80
C TYR A 473 -15.24 -38.62 -32.29
N VAL A 474 -15.75 -37.46 -31.83
CA VAL A 474 -15.26 -36.15 -32.31
C VAL A 474 -14.29 -35.57 -31.28
N ASP A 475 -12.99 -35.56 -31.61
CA ASP A 475 -11.97 -34.93 -30.78
C ASP A 475 -11.97 -33.41 -30.97
N LEU A 476 -12.58 -32.70 -30.04
CA LEU A 476 -12.65 -31.24 -30.02
C LEU A 476 -11.29 -30.57 -29.70
N ARG A 477 -10.23 -31.33 -29.40
CA ARG A 477 -8.88 -30.79 -29.21
C ARG A 477 -8.20 -30.45 -30.53
N GLU A 478 -8.56 -31.10 -31.63
CA GLU A 478 -8.06 -30.72 -32.96
C GLU A 478 -8.65 -29.39 -33.39
N ILE A 479 -7.80 -28.42 -33.79
CA ILE A 479 -8.24 -27.07 -34.17
C ILE A 479 -9.22 -27.11 -35.36
N THR A 480 -9.03 -28.03 -36.31
CA THR A 480 -9.92 -28.22 -37.47
C THR A 480 -11.33 -28.62 -37.04
N THR A 481 -11.44 -29.47 -36.02
CA THR A 481 -12.68 -29.92 -35.43
C THR A 481 -13.28 -28.82 -34.54
N LEU A 482 -12.46 -28.19 -33.71
CA LEU A 482 -12.83 -27.05 -32.89
C LEU A 482 -13.47 -25.92 -33.72
N MET A 483 -12.87 -25.58 -34.87
CA MET A 483 -13.38 -24.56 -35.80
C MET A 483 -14.77 -24.89 -36.37
N LYS A 484 -15.11 -26.18 -36.50
CA LYS A 484 -16.43 -26.62 -36.99
C LYS A 484 -17.50 -26.53 -35.89
N PHE A 485 -17.14 -26.79 -34.64
CA PHE A 485 -18.09 -26.97 -33.55
C PHE A 485 -18.15 -25.82 -32.53
N CYS A 486 -17.16 -24.92 -32.50
CA CYS A 486 -17.19 -23.75 -31.62
C CYS A 486 -18.37 -22.82 -31.98
N PRO A 487 -18.77 -21.91 -31.07
CA PRO A 487 -19.81 -20.90 -31.33
C PRO A 487 -19.53 -20.16 -32.64
N TYR A 488 -20.61 -19.88 -33.40
CA TYR A 488 -20.50 -19.30 -34.75
C TYR A 488 -19.67 -18.02 -34.80
N GLU A 489 -19.81 -17.18 -33.77
CA GLU A 489 -19.10 -15.92 -33.58
C GLU A 489 -17.56 -16.03 -33.44
N PHE A 490 -17.02 -17.23 -33.21
CA PHE A 490 -15.58 -17.47 -33.05
C PHE A 490 -14.95 -18.20 -34.24
N ARG A 491 -15.73 -18.58 -35.26
CA ARG A 491 -15.25 -19.40 -36.39
C ARG A 491 -14.39 -18.62 -37.38
N GLY A 492 -13.80 -19.34 -38.33
CA GLY A 492 -12.96 -18.78 -39.39
C GLY A 492 -11.63 -18.25 -38.85
N ALA A 493 -11.08 -17.20 -39.47
CA ALA A 493 -9.77 -16.64 -39.08
C ALA A 493 -9.71 -16.16 -37.62
N LYS A 494 -10.88 -15.83 -37.02
CA LYS A 494 -10.95 -15.36 -35.64
C LYS A 494 -10.51 -16.42 -34.63
N ILE A 495 -10.82 -17.71 -34.85
CA ILE A 495 -10.46 -18.77 -33.90
C ILE A 495 -8.95 -18.84 -33.66
N HIS A 496 -8.15 -18.66 -34.70
CA HIS A 496 -6.69 -18.69 -34.60
C HIS A 496 -6.16 -17.50 -33.79
N ARG A 497 -6.77 -16.32 -33.94
CA ARG A 497 -6.45 -15.16 -33.11
C ARG A 497 -6.80 -15.41 -31.64
N LEU A 498 -8.00 -15.93 -31.37
CA LEU A 498 -8.44 -16.24 -30.01
C LEU A 498 -7.57 -17.31 -29.34
N LEU A 499 -7.23 -18.37 -30.06
CA LEU A 499 -6.31 -19.42 -29.57
C LEU A 499 -4.90 -18.87 -29.31
N GLY A 500 -4.40 -17.97 -30.17
CA GLY A 500 -3.13 -17.29 -29.94
C GLY A 500 -3.14 -16.42 -28.69
N ILE A 501 -4.27 -15.75 -28.39
CA ILE A 501 -4.45 -15.01 -27.13
C ILE A 501 -4.42 -15.97 -25.93
N LEU A 502 -5.11 -17.11 -26.01
CA LEU A 502 -5.12 -18.11 -24.93
C LEU A 502 -3.76 -18.76 -24.71
N GLU A 503 -3.00 -18.98 -25.77
CA GLU A 503 -1.63 -19.50 -25.71
C GLU A 503 -0.69 -18.47 -25.09
N THR A 504 -0.81 -17.19 -25.45
CA THR A 504 -0.04 -16.09 -24.85
C THR A 504 -0.36 -15.93 -23.36
N LYS A 505 -1.61 -16.12 -22.96
CA LYS A 505 -2.03 -16.14 -21.54
C LYS A 505 -1.63 -17.44 -20.82
N GLY A 506 -0.98 -18.38 -21.50
CA GLY A 506 -0.52 -19.64 -20.93
C GLY A 506 -1.66 -20.55 -20.46
N LEU A 507 -2.88 -20.37 -20.95
CA LEU A 507 -4.07 -21.18 -20.61
C LEU A 507 -4.19 -22.43 -21.48
N VAL A 508 -3.58 -22.39 -22.66
CA VAL A 508 -3.50 -23.51 -23.58
C VAL A 508 -2.11 -23.57 -24.20
N ARG A 509 -1.73 -24.73 -24.72
CA ARG A 509 -0.57 -24.93 -25.58
C ARG A 509 -1.04 -25.50 -26.91
N ILE A 510 -0.53 -24.98 -28.02
CA ILE A 510 -0.87 -25.47 -29.36
C ILE A 510 0.27 -26.36 -29.87
N SER A 511 0.01 -27.66 -30.00
CA SER A 511 0.97 -28.64 -30.51
C SER A 511 0.64 -29.00 -31.97
N ARG A 512 1.63 -28.89 -32.87
CA ARG A 512 1.47 -29.28 -34.29
C ARG A 512 2.01 -30.69 -34.51
N HIS A 513 1.30 -31.50 -35.28
CA HIS A 513 1.72 -32.85 -35.64
C HIS A 513 1.36 -33.16 -37.10
N ARG A 514 2.12 -34.08 -37.72
CA ARG A 514 1.79 -34.59 -39.06
C ARG A 514 0.73 -35.68 -38.96
N THR A 515 -0.32 -35.54 -39.75
CA THR A 515 -1.37 -36.54 -39.90
C THR A 515 -0.89 -37.72 -40.74
N LYS A 516 -1.53 -38.89 -40.58
CA LYS A 516 -1.25 -40.09 -41.39
C LYS A 516 -1.46 -39.88 -42.91
N ALA A 517 -2.19 -38.84 -43.29
CA ALA A 517 -2.44 -38.45 -44.68
C ALA A 517 -1.44 -37.43 -45.23
N GLY A 518 -0.39 -37.07 -44.47
CA GLY A 518 0.67 -36.16 -44.90
C GLY A 518 0.39 -34.66 -44.69
N GLY A 519 -0.76 -34.27 -44.16
CA GLY A 519 -1.09 -32.87 -43.81
C GLY A 519 -0.65 -32.49 -42.40
N GLU A 520 -0.46 -31.20 -42.12
CA GLU A 520 -0.24 -30.68 -40.76
C GLU A 520 -1.57 -30.46 -40.02
N ALA A 521 -1.66 -30.97 -38.79
CA ALA A 521 -2.77 -30.71 -37.87
C ALA A 521 -2.25 -30.08 -36.57
N ALA A 522 -3.11 -29.34 -35.89
CA ALA A 522 -2.79 -28.68 -34.63
C ALA A 522 -3.81 -29.07 -33.57
N ILE A 523 -3.31 -29.37 -32.37
CA ILE A 523 -4.10 -29.77 -31.21
C ILE A 523 -3.94 -28.70 -30.13
N VAL A 524 -5.03 -28.43 -29.42
CA VAL A 524 -5.04 -27.54 -28.25
C VAL A 524 -5.05 -28.37 -26.97
N GLU A 525 -4.07 -28.13 -26.12
CA GLU A 525 -3.92 -28.76 -24.81
C GLU A 525 -4.12 -27.72 -23.71
N PHE A 526 -4.95 -28.01 -22.71
CA PHE A 526 -5.10 -27.15 -21.55
C PHE A 526 -3.85 -27.24 -20.67
N THR A 527 -3.34 -26.11 -20.23
CA THR A 527 -2.27 -26.07 -19.23
C THR A 527 -2.88 -26.28 -17.84
N THR A 528 -2.41 -27.29 -17.11
CA THR A 528 -2.77 -27.50 -15.69
C THR A 528 -2.02 -26.52 -14.79
N PRO A 529 -2.65 -26.09 -13.69
CA PRO A 529 -3.02 -24.68 -13.45
C PRO A 529 -1.81 -23.72 -13.47
N PRO A 530 -2.03 -22.41 -13.69
CA PRO A 530 -0.97 -21.41 -13.58
C PRO A 530 -0.23 -21.53 -12.23
N PRO A 531 1.03 -21.06 -12.13
CA PRO A 531 1.71 -20.93 -10.85
C PRO A 531 0.74 -20.26 -9.84
N ARG A 532 0.64 -20.84 -8.63
CA ARG A 532 -0.24 -20.27 -7.61
C ARG A 532 0.22 -18.83 -7.32
N PRO A 533 -0.71 -17.86 -7.20
CA PRO A 533 -0.40 -16.54 -6.68
C PRO A 533 0.31 -16.64 -5.32
N LEU A 534 1.16 -15.67 -5.01
CA LEU A 534 1.96 -15.66 -3.79
C LEU A 534 1.10 -15.61 -2.51
N LEU A 535 -0.13 -15.07 -2.56
CA LEU A 535 -1.13 -15.03 -1.48
C LEU A 535 -2.48 -15.65 -1.99
N GLN A 536 -2.96 -16.76 -1.40
CA GLN A 536 -4.28 -17.35 -1.70
C GLN A 536 -5.25 -17.34 -0.51
#